data_AF-A0A1T1B4Q1-F1
#
_entry.id   AF-A0A1T1B4Q1-F1
#
_cell.length_a   1.000
_cell.length_b   1.000
_cell.length_c   1.000
_cell.angle_alpha   90.00
_cell.angle_beta   90.00
_cell.angle_gamma   90.00
#
_symmetry.space_group_name_H-M   'P 1'
#
loop_
_entity.id
_entity.type
_entity.pdbx_description
1 polymer ?
#
loop_
_entity_poly.entity_id
_entity_poly.type
_entity_poly.pdbx_seq_one_letter_code
_entity_poly.pdbx_strand_id
1 'polypeptide(L)'
;MSAFDFAAAIKARPSGAQQAHLIAAFGNPEGPGAGPSTQGGAWFEPSPQWRAANLVRVPVTDLPGWPAYPGSTIKAVTVHRLVAPVLVATWAEVRKRGLNGRLRTYNGAFAARHMGHDRSRPLSVHAFGAAIDFDAAWNGYGVPLDRMQIDRDVIRCFEECGWTWGGHWTGQYADGMHLQWTDPLPGVTVPAWQDAMAHKASVPTAPAPAVPSGRGVVLSQFGRPFEDIDGSRVTITGAATIVINATDPGKVQIRVEKEKA
;
A
#
# COMPACT_ATOMS: atom_id res chain seq x y z
N MET A 1 -1.41 -5.96 23.06
CA MET A 1 -1.36 -4.66 22.36
C MET A 1 -2.70 -4.49 21.65
N SER A 2 -3.36 -3.33 21.80
CA SER A 2 -4.57 -3.02 21.04
C SER A 2 -4.24 -2.92 19.54
N ALA A 3 -5.17 -3.31 18.68
CA ALA A 3 -5.04 -3.11 17.24
C ALA A 3 -4.94 -1.61 16.93
N PHE A 4 -4.21 -1.25 15.86
CA PHE A 4 -4.12 0.13 15.39
C PHE A 4 -5.48 0.61 14.88
N ASP A 5 -5.88 1.83 15.28
CA ASP A 5 -7.15 2.44 14.87
C ASP A 5 -6.98 3.18 13.53
N PHE A 6 -7.17 2.45 12.43
CA PHE A 6 -7.18 3.02 11.09
C PHE A 6 -8.32 4.02 10.87
N ALA A 7 -9.46 3.87 11.53
CA ALA A 7 -10.59 4.78 11.37
C ALA A 7 -10.25 6.17 11.91
N ALA A 8 -9.66 6.24 13.11
CA ALA A 8 -9.18 7.49 13.66
C ALA A 8 -8.04 8.10 12.82
N ALA A 9 -7.09 7.26 12.37
CA ALA A 9 -5.97 7.73 11.56
C ALA A 9 -6.44 8.32 10.22
N ILE A 10 -7.32 7.62 9.51
CA ILE A 10 -7.88 8.06 8.22
C ILE A 10 -8.72 9.33 8.43
N LYS A 11 -9.55 9.40 9.47
CA LYS A 11 -10.32 10.60 9.80
C LYS A 11 -9.43 11.82 10.09
N ALA A 12 -8.23 11.60 10.63
CA ALA A 12 -7.26 12.65 10.94
C ALA A 12 -6.25 12.92 9.82
N ARG A 13 -6.30 12.19 8.71
CA ARG A 13 -5.39 12.35 7.57
C ARG A 13 -5.60 13.72 6.91
N PRO A 14 -4.53 14.44 6.52
CA PRO A 14 -4.69 15.77 5.94
C PRO A 14 -5.10 15.71 4.46
N SER A 15 -5.77 16.76 3.99
CA SER A 15 -5.99 16.96 2.56
C SER A 15 -4.67 17.26 1.84
N GLY A 16 -4.42 16.55 0.73
CA GLY A 16 -3.27 16.79 -0.14
C GLY A 16 -3.48 17.88 -1.19
N ALA A 17 -4.66 18.50 -1.23
CA ALA A 17 -5.06 19.41 -2.31
C ALA A 17 -4.29 20.73 -2.35
N GLN A 18 -3.83 21.21 -1.19
CA GLN A 18 -3.15 22.50 -1.06
C GLN A 18 -1.99 22.40 -0.06
N GLN A 19 -0.89 23.11 -0.33
CA GLN A 19 0.28 23.14 0.55
C GLN A 19 -0.08 23.66 1.96
N ALA A 20 -1.02 24.60 2.08
CA ALA A 20 -1.45 25.13 3.37
C ALA A 20 -2.00 24.04 4.30
N HIS A 21 -2.74 23.05 3.77
CA HIS A 21 -3.26 21.93 4.57
C HIS A 21 -2.13 21.02 5.05
N LEU A 22 -1.14 20.75 4.19
CA LEU A 22 0.04 19.97 4.56
C LEU A 22 0.87 20.67 5.63
N ILE A 23 1.09 21.98 5.48
CA ILE A 23 1.81 22.79 6.48
C ILE A 23 1.05 22.82 7.81
N ALA A 24 -0.28 22.96 7.79
CA ALA A 24 -1.09 22.96 9.00
C ALA A 24 -0.99 21.62 9.75
N ALA A 25 -0.94 20.50 9.03
CA ALA A 25 -0.90 19.16 9.63
C ALA A 25 0.50 18.70 10.04
N PHE A 26 1.51 18.96 9.20
CA PHE A 26 2.87 18.44 9.36
C PHE A 26 3.89 19.51 9.80
N GLY A 27 3.47 20.77 9.94
CA GLY A 27 4.37 21.90 10.13
C GLY A 27 5.08 22.31 8.83
N ASN A 28 5.75 23.45 8.83
CA ASN A 28 6.46 23.97 7.65
C ASN A 28 7.94 23.51 7.61
N PRO A 29 8.34 22.64 6.66
CA PRO A 29 9.75 22.27 6.47
C PRO A 29 10.62 23.47 6.08
N GLU A 30 10.05 24.48 5.41
CA GLU A 30 10.71 25.74 5.06
C GLU A 30 10.55 26.82 6.16
N GLY A 31 10.30 26.41 7.40
CA GLY A 31 10.22 27.30 8.55
C GLY A 31 11.56 27.98 8.91
N PRO A 32 11.63 28.68 10.06
CA PRO A 32 12.84 29.38 10.49
C PRO A 32 14.10 28.51 10.43
N GLY A 33 15.16 29.07 9.82
CA GLY A 33 16.45 28.39 9.66
C GLY A 33 16.53 27.41 8.50
N ALA A 34 15.46 27.21 7.71
CA ALA A 34 15.57 26.53 6.43
C ALA A 34 16.43 27.33 5.46
N GLY A 35 17.06 26.65 4.50
CA GLY A 35 18.02 27.29 3.59
C GLY A 35 18.31 26.49 2.33
N PRO A 36 19.21 26.97 1.47
CA PRO A 36 19.59 26.25 0.26
C PRO A 36 20.29 24.93 0.58
N SER A 37 19.97 23.88 -0.18
CA SER A 37 20.71 22.61 -0.15
C SER A 37 21.93 22.68 -1.07
N THR A 38 23.00 21.97 -0.71
CA THR A 38 24.17 21.75 -1.57
C THR A 38 23.84 20.94 -2.83
N GLN A 39 22.71 20.24 -2.84
CA GLN A 39 22.19 19.56 -4.04
C GLN A 39 21.66 20.55 -5.09
N GLY A 40 21.42 21.82 -4.71
CA GLY A 40 20.95 22.87 -5.62
C GLY A 40 19.54 22.63 -6.17
N GLY A 41 19.14 23.45 -7.14
CA GLY A 41 17.83 23.34 -7.79
C GLY A 41 16.67 23.39 -6.79
N ALA A 42 15.68 22.52 -6.95
CA ALA A 42 14.52 22.43 -6.07
C ALA A 42 14.77 21.86 -4.67
N TRP A 43 16.00 21.53 -4.31
CA TRP A 43 16.34 21.02 -2.99
C TRP A 43 16.62 22.15 -2.01
N PHE A 44 16.26 21.92 -0.75
CA PHE A 44 16.50 22.83 0.36
C PHE A 44 16.94 22.04 1.61
N GLU A 45 17.63 22.71 2.53
CA GLU A 45 17.84 22.21 3.88
C GLU A 45 16.63 22.62 4.73
N PRO A 46 15.86 21.67 5.27
CA PRO A 46 14.72 21.96 6.14
C PRO A 46 15.11 22.72 7.40
N SER A 47 14.15 23.45 7.96
CA SER A 47 14.25 24.05 9.27
C SER A 47 14.75 23.01 10.29
N PRO A 48 15.89 23.27 10.98
CA PRO A 48 16.45 22.33 11.95
C PRO A 48 15.47 22.00 13.08
N GLN A 49 14.71 23.00 13.53
CA GLN A 49 13.68 22.82 14.57
C GLN A 49 12.54 21.92 14.08
N TRP A 50 12.03 22.17 12.88
CA TRP A 50 10.99 21.33 12.28
C TRP A 50 11.48 19.89 12.13
N ARG A 51 12.70 19.72 11.59
CA ARG A 51 13.31 18.41 11.37
C ARG A 51 13.40 17.62 12.68
N ALA A 52 13.91 18.25 13.74
CA ALA A 52 14.06 17.61 15.06
C ALA A 52 12.72 17.27 15.71
N ALA A 53 11.69 18.11 15.52
CA ALA A 53 10.38 17.91 16.13
C ALA A 53 9.52 16.86 15.39
N ASN A 54 9.72 16.68 14.08
CA ASN A 54 8.75 16.00 13.23
C ASN A 54 9.28 14.77 12.49
N LEU A 55 10.57 14.67 12.20
CA LEU A 55 11.11 13.48 11.53
C LEU A 55 11.53 12.42 12.55
N VAL A 56 11.06 11.19 12.32
CA VAL A 56 11.41 10.02 13.11
C VAL A 56 11.92 8.91 12.19
N ARG A 57 12.65 7.97 12.76
CA ARG A 57 13.21 6.82 12.05
C ARG A 57 12.47 5.56 12.49
N VAL A 58 11.77 4.92 11.56
CA VAL A 58 11.15 3.60 11.77
C VAL A 58 12.20 2.54 11.41
N PRO A 59 12.69 1.74 12.37
CA PRO A 59 13.63 0.67 12.10
C PRO A 59 13.07 -0.33 11.07
N VAL A 60 13.91 -0.79 10.13
CA VAL A 60 13.47 -1.83 9.17
C VAL A 60 13.17 -3.16 9.85
N THR A 61 13.65 -3.38 11.07
CA THR A 61 13.29 -4.52 11.92
C THR A 61 11.81 -4.53 12.29
N ASP A 62 11.17 -3.35 12.34
CA ASP A 62 9.74 -3.20 12.60
C ASP A 62 8.92 -3.37 11.31
N LEU A 63 9.60 -3.51 10.16
CA LEU A 63 9.04 -3.68 8.84
C LEU A 63 9.56 -4.97 8.17
N PRO A 64 9.27 -6.18 8.70
CA PRO A 64 9.85 -7.42 8.17
C PRO A 64 9.57 -7.62 6.68
N GLY A 65 10.59 -8.02 5.92
CA GLY A 65 10.50 -8.18 4.47
C GLY A 65 10.45 -6.87 3.69
N TRP A 66 10.92 -5.76 4.28
CA TRP A 66 11.08 -4.47 3.60
C TRP A 66 11.95 -4.60 2.34
N PRO A 67 11.57 -3.97 1.21
CA PRO A 67 12.34 -4.06 -0.02
C PRO A 67 13.70 -3.37 0.10
N ALA A 68 14.65 -3.80 -0.73
CA ALA A 68 16.01 -3.28 -0.73
C ALA A 68 16.04 -1.80 -1.15
N TYR A 69 17.02 -1.05 -0.64
CA TYR A 69 17.33 0.29 -1.15
C TYR A 69 18.46 0.18 -2.18
N PRO A 70 18.29 0.67 -3.42
CA PRO A 70 19.34 0.57 -4.43
C PRO A 70 20.64 1.24 -3.98
N GLY A 71 21.76 0.50 -4.07
CA GLY A 71 23.10 1.03 -3.81
C GLY A 71 23.50 1.17 -2.33
N SER A 72 22.62 0.87 -1.37
CA SER A 72 23.00 0.88 0.06
C SER A 72 22.06 0.07 0.94
N THR A 73 22.53 -0.36 2.11
CA THR A 73 21.67 -0.96 3.13
C THR A 73 21.12 0.13 4.05
N ILE A 74 19.79 0.21 4.17
CA ILE A 74 19.14 1.09 5.13
C ILE A 74 18.84 0.35 6.44
N LYS A 75 19.00 1.04 7.57
CA LYS A 75 18.62 0.52 8.90
C LYS A 75 17.25 1.02 9.36
N ALA A 76 16.75 2.07 8.73
CA ALA A 76 15.47 2.68 9.07
C ALA A 76 14.94 3.54 7.92
N VAL A 77 13.62 3.70 7.89
CA VAL A 77 12.87 4.61 7.01
C VAL A 77 12.63 5.92 7.77
N THR A 78 12.97 7.06 7.18
CA THR A 78 12.70 8.37 7.79
C THR A 78 11.36 8.90 7.30
N VAL A 79 10.43 9.18 8.22
CA VAL A 79 9.09 9.70 7.93
C VAL A 79 8.68 10.72 8.98
N HIS A 80 7.57 11.41 8.75
CA HIS A 80 6.93 12.25 9.75
C HIS A 80 6.44 11.41 10.94
N ARG A 81 6.51 11.95 12.17
CA ARG A 81 6.04 11.29 13.39
C ARG A 81 4.57 10.87 13.37
N LEU A 82 3.74 11.60 12.62
CA LEU A 82 2.32 11.27 12.41
C LEU A 82 2.12 10.13 11.40
N VAL A 83 3.06 9.94 10.49
CA VAL A 83 3.01 8.90 9.44
C VAL A 83 3.63 7.59 9.93
N ALA A 84 4.65 7.66 10.80
CA ALA A 84 5.32 6.47 11.37
C ALA A 84 4.37 5.38 11.92
N PRO A 85 3.40 5.67 12.80
CA PRO A 85 2.54 4.62 13.34
C PRO A 85 1.62 4.02 12.26
N VAL A 86 1.16 4.83 11.31
CA VAL A 86 0.35 4.36 10.18
C VAL A 86 1.18 3.45 9.28
N LEU A 87 2.42 3.82 8.96
CA LEU A 87 3.31 3.01 8.13
C LEU A 87 3.55 1.62 8.74
N VAL A 88 3.85 1.56 10.05
CA VAL A 88 4.07 0.29 10.76
C VAL A 88 2.80 -0.56 10.75
N ALA A 89 1.63 0.05 10.98
CA ALA A 89 0.35 -0.66 10.95
C ALA A 89 -0.01 -1.17 9.54
N THR A 90 0.18 -0.35 8.50
CA THR A 90 -0.04 -0.73 7.10
C THR A 90 0.88 -1.88 6.71
N TRP A 91 2.17 -1.83 7.10
CA TRP A 91 3.10 -2.90 6.80
C TRP A 91 2.78 -4.20 7.55
N ALA A 92 2.23 -4.12 8.77
CA ALA A 92 1.72 -5.29 9.47
C ALA A 92 0.57 -5.96 8.71
N GLU A 93 -0.33 -5.19 8.07
CA GLU A 93 -1.39 -5.72 7.20
C GLU A 93 -0.82 -6.33 5.90
N VAL A 94 0.18 -5.70 5.28
CA VAL A 94 0.93 -6.27 4.14
C VAL A 94 1.52 -7.64 4.52
N ARG A 95 2.16 -7.73 5.68
CA ARG A 95 2.74 -8.99 6.19
C ARG A 95 1.67 -10.03 6.48
N LYS A 96 0.57 -9.64 7.12
CA LYS A 96 -0.56 -10.52 7.45
C LYS A 96 -1.17 -11.16 6.20
N ARG A 97 -1.13 -10.45 5.07
CA ARG A 97 -1.59 -10.95 3.76
C ARG A 97 -0.52 -11.74 2.98
N GLY A 98 0.68 -11.91 3.52
CA GLY A 98 1.80 -12.58 2.84
C GLY A 98 2.32 -11.80 1.62
N LEU A 99 2.17 -10.47 1.64
CA LEU A 99 2.57 -9.58 0.53
C LEU A 99 3.96 -8.95 0.76
N ASN A 100 4.52 -9.07 1.96
CA ASN A 100 5.87 -8.59 2.26
C ASN A 100 6.89 -9.36 1.41
N GLY A 101 7.77 -8.64 0.71
CA GLY A 101 8.71 -9.22 -0.26
C GLY A 101 8.24 -9.23 -1.72
N ARG A 102 7.03 -8.75 -2.02
CA ARG A 102 6.55 -8.59 -3.40
C ARG A 102 7.01 -7.28 -4.08
N LEU A 103 7.49 -6.32 -3.29
CA LEU A 103 8.14 -5.11 -3.79
C LEU A 103 9.63 -5.36 -3.97
N ARG A 104 10.22 -4.80 -5.04
CA ARG A 104 11.63 -4.98 -5.41
C ARG A 104 12.51 -3.96 -4.71
N THR A 105 12.12 -2.69 -4.75
CA THR A 105 12.93 -1.59 -4.22
C THR A 105 12.11 -0.61 -3.39
N TYR A 106 12.69 -0.14 -2.29
CA TYR A 106 12.32 1.10 -1.63
C TYR A 106 13.15 2.24 -2.22
N ASN A 107 12.51 3.37 -2.57
CA ASN A 107 13.14 4.47 -3.29
C ASN A 107 13.14 5.81 -2.53
N GLY A 108 12.64 5.83 -1.30
CA GLY A 108 12.70 6.99 -0.42
C GLY A 108 11.35 7.32 0.21
N ALA A 109 11.38 7.99 1.36
CA ALA A 109 10.18 8.47 2.06
C ALA A 109 10.32 9.92 2.59
N PHE A 110 11.51 10.49 2.45
CA PHE A 110 11.81 11.86 2.81
C PHE A 110 12.79 12.45 1.80
N ALA A 111 12.38 13.54 1.15
CA ALA A 111 13.19 14.32 0.23
C ALA A 111 12.77 15.79 0.33
N ALA A 112 13.62 16.63 0.90
CA ALA A 112 13.38 18.06 1.08
C ALA A 112 13.49 18.82 -0.25
N ARG A 113 12.43 18.73 -1.06
CA ARG A 113 12.37 19.35 -2.38
C ARG A 113 10.97 19.82 -2.78
N HIS A 114 10.94 20.74 -3.72
CA HIS A 114 9.72 21.10 -4.46
C HIS A 114 9.33 20.01 -5.48
N MET A 115 8.05 19.99 -5.86
CA MET A 115 7.53 19.06 -6.86
C MET A 115 8.19 19.24 -8.23
N GLY A 116 8.37 18.14 -8.96
CA GLY A 116 8.92 18.15 -10.32
C GLY A 116 10.32 18.75 -10.45
N HIS A 117 11.07 18.85 -9.35
CA HIS A 117 12.37 19.52 -9.30
C HIS A 117 12.33 21.02 -9.69
N ASP A 118 11.21 21.71 -9.45
CA ASP A 118 11.02 23.13 -9.75
C ASP A 118 10.65 23.93 -8.49
N ARG A 119 11.48 24.92 -8.11
CA ARG A 119 11.27 25.79 -6.92
C ARG A 119 10.01 26.66 -7.01
N SER A 120 9.48 26.91 -8.20
CA SER A 120 8.25 27.69 -8.36
C SER A 120 6.99 26.89 -7.98
N ARG A 121 7.11 25.57 -7.86
CA ARG A 121 6.02 24.67 -7.51
C ARG A 121 5.91 24.48 -6.00
N PRO A 122 4.75 24.05 -5.49
CA PRO A 122 4.62 23.67 -4.09
C PRO A 122 5.60 22.55 -3.67
N LEU A 123 5.81 22.42 -2.37
CA LEU A 123 6.58 21.35 -1.76
C LEU A 123 6.03 19.98 -2.15
N SER A 124 6.93 19.03 -2.44
CA SER A 124 6.54 17.63 -2.58
C SER A 124 6.05 17.08 -1.24
N VAL A 125 5.13 16.12 -1.25
CA VAL A 125 4.71 15.44 -0.01
C VAL A 125 5.90 14.69 0.65
N HIS A 126 6.91 14.30 -0.13
CA HIS A 126 8.20 13.80 0.37
C HIS A 126 8.92 14.81 1.27
N ALA A 127 8.75 16.13 1.06
CA ALA A 127 9.39 17.16 1.89
C ALA A 127 8.84 17.21 3.31
N PHE A 128 7.63 16.67 3.53
CA PHE A 128 7.01 16.55 4.84
C PHE A 128 7.31 15.20 5.51
N GLY A 129 7.94 14.25 4.81
CA GLY A 129 8.10 12.88 5.30
C GLY A 129 6.79 12.08 5.31
N ALA A 130 5.84 12.45 4.45
CA ALA A 130 4.50 11.88 4.39
C ALA A 130 4.21 11.12 3.09
N ALA A 131 5.26 10.79 2.33
CA ALA A 131 5.17 9.99 1.11
C ALA A 131 6.20 8.86 1.13
N ILE A 132 6.03 7.89 0.24
CA ILE A 132 6.92 6.76 0.11
C ILE A 132 6.92 6.23 -1.33
N ASP A 133 8.10 5.97 -1.86
CA ASP A 133 8.28 5.46 -3.22
C ASP A 133 8.77 4.01 -3.20
N PHE A 134 8.17 3.19 -4.06
CA PHE A 134 8.60 1.81 -4.30
C PHE A 134 8.72 1.51 -5.80
N ASP A 135 9.60 0.58 -6.16
CA ASP A 135 9.79 0.09 -7.54
C ASP A 135 9.93 1.23 -8.58
N ALA A 136 10.64 2.31 -8.23
CA ALA A 136 10.72 3.53 -9.04
C ALA A 136 11.20 3.29 -10.48
N ALA A 137 12.11 2.34 -10.68
CA ALA A 137 12.67 2.02 -12.00
C ALA A 137 11.62 1.54 -13.02
N TRP A 138 10.46 1.05 -12.56
CA TRP A 138 9.39 0.52 -13.42
C TRP A 138 8.09 1.33 -13.36
N ASN A 139 7.98 2.27 -12.42
CA ASN A 139 6.71 2.92 -12.08
C ASN A 139 6.83 4.44 -11.89
N GLY A 140 7.94 5.04 -12.30
CA GLY A 140 8.16 6.48 -12.16
C GLY A 140 7.17 7.35 -12.95
N TYR A 141 7.34 8.66 -12.82
CA TYR A 141 6.51 9.67 -13.47
C TYR A 141 6.23 9.40 -14.95
N GLY A 142 4.96 9.54 -15.33
CA GLY A 142 4.49 9.43 -16.70
C GLY A 142 4.36 8.00 -17.23
N VAL A 143 4.69 6.97 -16.43
CA VAL A 143 4.41 5.58 -16.79
C VAL A 143 2.89 5.37 -16.73
N PRO A 144 2.22 5.01 -17.85
CA PRO A 144 0.79 4.74 -17.88
C PRO A 144 0.39 3.53 -17.00
N LEU A 145 -0.83 3.57 -16.47
CA LEU A 145 -1.36 2.60 -15.52
C LEU A 145 -1.24 1.13 -15.98
N ASP A 146 -1.49 0.87 -17.26
CA ASP A 146 -1.40 -0.45 -17.89
C ASP A 146 0.03 -0.98 -18.05
N ARG A 147 1.04 -0.10 -17.95
CA ARG A 147 2.46 -0.45 -18.04
C ARG A 147 3.20 -0.46 -16.70
N MET A 148 2.57 0.03 -15.63
CA MET A 148 3.12 -0.04 -14.27
C MET A 148 3.23 -1.50 -13.82
N GLN A 149 4.37 -1.85 -13.24
CA GLN A 149 4.73 -3.21 -12.80
C GLN A 149 4.76 -3.37 -11.28
N ILE A 150 4.31 -2.36 -10.53
CA ILE A 150 4.15 -2.44 -9.07
C ILE A 150 3.05 -3.43 -8.70
N ASP A 151 3.28 -4.24 -7.67
CA ASP A 151 2.33 -5.27 -7.24
C ASP A 151 1.00 -4.65 -6.77
N ARG A 152 -0.09 -5.00 -7.46
CA ARG A 152 -1.42 -4.42 -7.22
C ARG A 152 -2.06 -4.85 -5.91
N ASP A 153 -1.71 -6.01 -5.37
CA ASP A 153 -2.23 -6.47 -4.09
C ASP A 153 -1.59 -5.66 -2.95
N VAL A 154 -0.30 -5.33 -3.07
CA VAL A 154 0.39 -4.44 -2.13
C VAL A 154 -0.25 -3.05 -2.18
N ILE A 155 -0.42 -2.47 -3.37
CA ILE A 155 -1.06 -1.16 -3.53
C ILE A 155 -2.46 -1.13 -2.92
N ARG A 156 -3.29 -2.13 -3.23
CA ARG A 156 -4.63 -2.25 -2.64
C ARG A 156 -4.58 -2.29 -1.11
N CYS A 157 -3.64 -3.02 -0.51
CA CYS A 157 -3.48 -3.05 0.94
C CYS A 157 -3.17 -1.67 1.52
N PHE A 158 -2.31 -0.89 0.85
CA PHE A 158 -2.01 0.48 1.24
C PHE A 158 -3.25 1.39 1.13
N GLU A 159 -4.00 1.32 0.03
CA GLU A 159 -5.23 2.11 -0.19
C GLU A 159 -6.33 1.79 0.81
N GLU A 160 -6.55 0.50 1.12
CA GLU A 160 -7.49 0.09 2.16
C GLU A 160 -7.09 0.64 3.54
N CYS A 161 -5.79 0.77 3.81
CA CYS A 161 -5.24 1.37 5.03
C CYS A 161 -5.24 2.91 5.00
N GLY A 162 -5.65 3.52 3.89
CA GLY A 162 -5.79 4.97 3.73
C GLY A 162 -4.61 5.70 3.08
N TRP A 163 -3.72 5.01 2.40
CA TRP A 163 -2.75 5.71 1.57
C TRP A 163 -3.39 6.10 0.24
N THR A 164 -3.03 7.26 -0.28
CA THR A 164 -3.35 7.63 -1.66
C THR A 164 -2.23 7.15 -2.56
N TRP A 165 -2.55 6.45 -3.64
CA TRP A 165 -1.58 5.99 -4.62
C TRP A 165 -1.56 6.88 -5.87
N GLY A 166 -0.37 7.30 -6.28
CA GLY A 166 -0.15 8.22 -7.39
C GLY A 166 -0.41 7.64 -8.77
N GLY A 167 -0.57 6.33 -8.89
CA GLY A 167 -0.86 5.72 -10.19
C GLY A 167 -2.29 5.92 -10.69
N HIS A 168 -3.20 6.44 -9.85
CA HIS A 168 -4.51 6.92 -10.29
C HIS A 168 -4.47 8.33 -10.93
N TRP A 169 -3.33 9.02 -10.87
CA TRP A 169 -3.16 10.31 -11.54
C TRP A 169 -3.02 10.11 -13.06
N THR A 170 -3.34 11.15 -13.83
CA THR A 170 -3.49 11.03 -15.28
C THR A 170 -2.39 11.75 -16.06
N GLY A 171 -2.18 11.30 -17.30
CA GLY A 171 -1.23 11.89 -18.24
C GLY A 171 0.21 11.83 -17.74
N GLN A 172 0.95 12.92 -17.96
CA GLN A 172 2.36 13.05 -17.54
C GLN A 172 2.56 13.06 -16.01
N TYR A 173 1.47 13.15 -15.24
CA TYR A 173 1.52 13.18 -13.78
C TYR A 173 1.20 11.83 -13.14
N ALA A 174 0.91 10.78 -13.92
CA ALA A 174 0.81 9.43 -13.38
C ALA A 174 2.11 9.05 -12.65
N ASP A 175 2.02 8.57 -11.41
CA ASP A 175 3.18 8.28 -10.58
C ASP A 175 2.99 6.98 -9.80
N GLY A 176 3.26 5.85 -10.46
CA GLY A 176 2.97 4.52 -9.94
C GLY A 176 3.87 4.07 -8.79
N MET A 177 5.02 4.72 -8.59
CA MET A 177 5.91 4.43 -7.47
C MET A 177 5.44 5.06 -6.17
N HIS A 178 4.66 6.14 -6.26
CA HIS A 178 4.42 7.08 -5.17
C HIS A 178 3.15 6.74 -4.38
N LEU A 179 3.29 6.65 -3.05
CA LEU A 179 2.20 6.56 -2.08
C LEU A 179 2.31 7.73 -1.12
N GLN A 180 1.19 8.34 -0.73
CA GLN A 180 1.19 9.44 0.23
C GLN A 180 0.08 9.33 1.29
N TRP A 181 0.40 9.81 2.49
CA TRP A 181 -0.55 9.91 3.59
C TRP A 181 -1.29 11.24 3.54
N THR A 182 -2.19 11.36 2.55
CA THR A 182 -3.13 12.45 2.40
C THR A 182 -4.45 11.91 1.87
N ASP A 183 -5.51 12.71 1.93
CA ASP A 183 -6.71 12.41 1.15
C ASP A 183 -6.39 12.34 -0.35
N PRO A 184 -7.18 11.55 -1.10
CA PRO A 184 -7.14 11.59 -2.56
C PRO A 184 -7.29 13.01 -3.08
N LEU A 185 -6.53 13.33 -4.13
CA LEU A 185 -6.60 14.65 -4.74
C LEU A 185 -7.97 14.87 -5.38
N PRO A 186 -8.51 16.11 -5.33
CA PRO A 186 -9.78 16.43 -5.98
C PRO A 186 -9.78 16.04 -7.46
N GLY A 187 -10.86 15.40 -7.91
CA GLY A 187 -11.02 14.96 -9.30
C GLY A 187 -10.27 13.68 -9.68
N VAL A 188 -9.55 13.04 -8.75
CA VAL A 188 -8.97 11.72 -8.97
C VAL A 188 -10.00 10.64 -8.65
N THR A 189 -10.29 9.77 -9.61
CA THR A 189 -11.11 8.58 -9.39
C THR A 189 -10.31 7.58 -8.55
N VAL A 190 -10.84 7.20 -7.40
CA VAL A 190 -10.26 6.18 -6.51
C VAL A 190 -11.12 4.92 -6.50
N PRO A 191 -10.53 3.75 -6.23
CA PRO A 191 -11.29 2.50 -6.15
C PRO A 191 -12.22 2.47 -4.93
N ALA A 192 -13.27 1.65 -5.01
CA ALA A 192 -14.27 1.50 -3.94
C ALA A 192 -13.71 0.97 -2.61
N TRP A 193 -12.50 0.40 -2.61
CA TRP A 193 -11.83 -0.09 -1.40
C TRP A 193 -10.91 0.94 -0.74
N GLN A 194 -10.74 2.13 -1.32
CA GLN A 194 -10.04 3.23 -0.66
C GLN A 194 -10.63 3.43 0.75
N ASP A 195 -9.77 3.52 1.75
CA ASP A 195 -10.13 3.75 3.15
C ASP A 195 -10.98 2.64 3.80
N ALA A 196 -11.06 1.43 3.22
CA ALA A 196 -11.89 0.35 3.75
C ALA A 196 -11.61 -0.03 5.22
N MET A 197 -10.39 0.21 5.72
CA MET A 197 -10.04 -0.04 7.13
C MET A 197 -10.68 0.97 8.09
N ALA A 198 -11.13 2.14 7.63
CA ALA A 198 -11.90 3.09 8.45
C ALA A 198 -13.34 2.64 8.70
N HIS A 199 -13.88 1.82 7.81
CA HIS A 199 -15.27 1.37 7.85
C HIS A 199 -15.47 0.03 8.54
N LYS A 200 -14.39 -0.57 9.08
CA LYS A 200 -14.48 -1.73 9.97
C LYS A 200 -14.94 -1.30 11.38
N ALA A 201 -16.21 -0.92 11.52
CA ALA A 201 -16.93 -1.29 12.72
C ALA A 201 -16.94 -2.82 12.79
N SER A 202 -16.80 -3.39 14.00
CA SER A 202 -16.93 -4.81 14.36
C SER A 202 -17.37 -5.71 13.20
N VAL A 203 -16.53 -6.67 12.80
CA VAL A 203 -16.86 -7.79 11.90
C VAL A 203 -18.36 -7.84 11.57
N PRO A 204 -18.79 -7.35 10.40
CA PRO A 204 -19.99 -7.91 9.82
C PRO A 204 -19.67 -9.39 9.68
N THR A 205 -20.46 -10.23 10.37
CA THR A 205 -20.76 -11.58 9.91
C THR A 205 -20.74 -11.56 8.39
N ALA A 206 -20.02 -12.51 7.78
CA ALA A 206 -19.87 -12.67 6.33
C ALA A 206 -21.07 -12.08 5.56
N PRO A 207 -20.83 -11.32 4.47
CA PRO A 207 -21.90 -10.61 3.77
C PRO A 207 -23.10 -11.53 3.59
N ALA A 208 -24.30 -11.04 3.95
CA ALA A 208 -25.54 -11.74 3.66
C ALA A 208 -25.48 -12.23 2.20
N PRO A 209 -25.82 -13.51 1.95
CA PRO A 209 -25.52 -14.17 0.70
C PRO A 209 -26.07 -13.35 -0.46
N ALA A 210 -25.19 -13.04 -1.41
CA ALA A 210 -25.64 -12.58 -2.71
C ALA A 210 -26.62 -13.61 -3.27
N VAL A 211 -27.71 -13.10 -3.86
CA VAL A 211 -28.71 -13.90 -4.58
C VAL A 211 -27.98 -14.95 -5.44
N PRO A 212 -28.33 -16.25 -5.35
CA PRO A 212 -27.53 -17.30 -5.97
C PRO A 212 -27.53 -17.14 -7.49
N SER A 213 -26.38 -16.80 -8.08
CA SER A 213 -26.11 -17.12 -9.48
C SER A 213 -25.81 -18.63 -9.52
N GLY A 214 -26.82 -19.44 -9.85
CA GLY A 214 -26.83 -20.89 -9.68
C GLY A 214 -25.83 -21.69 -10.53
N ARG A 215 -24.52 -21.58 -10.26
CA ARG A 215 -23.49 -22.53 -10.69
C ARG A 215 -22.42 -22.68 -9.60
N GLY A 216 -22.62 -23.67 -8.72
CA GLY A 216 -21.66 -24.06 -7.68
C GLY A 216 -20.54 -24.97 -8.23
N VAL A 217 -19.49 -25.16 -7.43
CA VAL A 217 -18.40 -26.09 -7.71
C VAL A 217 -18.77 -27.44 -7.09
N VAL A 218 -18.91 -28.49 -7.90
CA VAL A 218 -19.26 -29.83 -7.41
C VAL A 218 -18.10 -30.83 -7.52
N LEU A 219 -18.01 -31.74 -6.56
CA LEU A 219 -17.01 -32.80 -6.49
C LEU A 219 -17.70 -34.17 -6.40
N SER A 220 -17.26 -35.13 -7.21
CA SER A 220 -17.65 -36.54 -7.07
C SER A 220 -16.39 -37.39 -6.92
N GLN A 221 -16.38 -38.25 -5.91
CA GLN A 221 -15.40 -39.33 -5.80
C GLN A 221 -15.96 -40.53 -6.57
N PHE A 222 -15.16 -41.16 -7.42
CA PHE A 222 -15.62 -42.16 -8.41
C PHE A 222 -16.66 -43.15 -7.83
N GLY A 223 -17.86 -43.17 -8.43
CA GLY A 223 -18.98 -44.01 -7.98
C GLY A 223 -19.87 -43.41 -6.89
N ARG A 224 -19.59 -42.18 -6.41
CA ARG A 224 -20.41 -41.44 -5.44
C ARG A 224 -21.16 -40.27 -6.09
N PRO A 225 -22.29 -39.83 -5.51
CA PRO A 225 -22.99 -38.63 -5.95
C PRO A 225 -22.08 -37.39 -5.96
N PHE A 226 -22.46 -36.39 -6.77
CA PHE A 226 -21.83 -35.08 -6.75
C PHE A 226 -22.25 -34.31 -5.51
N GLU A 227 -21.27 -33.73 -4.82
CA GLU A 227 -21.45 -32.89 -3.64
C GLU A 227 -21.03 -31.45 -3.98
N ASP A 228 -21.83 -30.47 -3.58
CA ASP A 228 -21.48 -29.05 -3.69
C ASP A 228 -20.40 -28.71 -2.66
N ILE A 229 -19.28 -28.18 -3.13
CA ILE A 229 -18.12 -27.85 -2.32
C ILE A 229 -17.74 -26.37 -2.43
N ASP A 230 -18.64 -25.52 -2.95
CA ASP A 230 -18.34 -24.10 -3.10
C ASP A 230 -17.87 -23.47 -1.78
N GLY A 231 -16.76 -22.73 -1.83
CA GLY A 231 -16.10 -22.16 -0.66
C GLY A 231 -15.52 -23.15 0.36
N SER A 232 -15.58 -24.46 0.11
CA SER A 232 -15.18 -25.51 1.06
C SER A 232 -13.80 -26.09 0.73
N ARG A 233 -13.01 -26.38 1.77
CA ARG A 233 -11.76 -27.13 1.64
C ARG A 233 -12.04 -28.62 1.83
N VAL A 234 -11.90 -29.40 0.75
CA VAL A 234 -12.04 -30.86 0.80
C VAL A 234 -10.68 -31.53 0.75
N THR A 235 -10.42 -32.45 1.68
CA THR A 235 -9.22 -33.29 1.68
C THR A 235 -9.62 -34.71 1.30
N ILE A 236 -9.00 -35.26 0.25
CA ILE A 236 -9.24 -36.62 -0.22
C ILE A 236 -7.95 -37.42 -0.02
N THR A 237 -8.03 -38.52 0.73
CA THR A 237 -6.90 -39.43 0.99
C THR A 237 -7.18 -40.80 0.36
N GLY A 238 -6.17 -41.44 -0.22
CA GLY A 238 -6.28 -42.82 -0.73
C GLY A 238 -7.10 -43.01 -2.02
N ALA A 239 -7.40 -41.95 -2.76
CA ALA A 239 -8.10 -42.06 -4.05
C ALA A 239 -7.15 -42.48 -5.18
N ALA A 240 -7.53 -43.51 -5.95
CA ALA A 240 -6.78 -43.92 -7.14
C ALA A 240 -6.90 -42.92 -8.30
N THR A 241 -8.05 -42.26 -8.43
CA THR A 241 -8.33 -41.23 -9.45
C THR A 241 -9.28 -40.17 -8.87
N ILE A 242 -9.03 -38.89 -9.19
CA ILE A 242 -9.92 -37.77 -8.86
C ILE A 242 -10.28 -37.06 -10.16
N VAL A 243 -11.57 -36.87 -10.43
CA VAL A 243 -12.08 -36.11 -11.58
C VAL A 243 -12.80 -34.88 -11.06
N ILE A 244 -12.36 -33.69 -11.48
CA ILE A 244 -12.97 -32.41 -11.10
C ILE A 244 -13.57 -31.79 -12.35
N ASN A 245 -14.86 -31.46 -12.31
CA ASN A 245 -15.54 -30.73 -13.37
C ASN A 245 -15.94 -29.36 -12.82
N ALA A 246 -15.34 -28.30 -13.33
CA ALA A 246 -15.56 -26.94 -12.87
C ALA A 246 -15.91 -26.02 -14.03
N THR A 247 -16.92 -25.19 -13.85
CA THR A 247 -17.37 -24.23 -14.87
C THR A 247 -16.50 -22.98 -14.96
N ASP A 248 -15.58 -22.79 -14.00
CA ASP A 248 -14.58 -21.71 -13.97
C ASP A 248 -13.22 -22.27 -13.47
N PRO A 249 -12.35 -22.76 -14.38
CA PRO A 249 -11.10 -23.41 -14.00
C PRO A 249 -10.08 -22.48 -13.32
N GLY A 250 -10.24 -21.15 -13.44
CA GLY A 250 -9.36 -20.17 -12.78
C GLY A 250 -9.56 -20.09 -11.26
N LYS A 251 -10.67 -20.61 -10.75
CA LYS A 251 -10.99 -20.68 -9.31
C LYS A 251 -10.65 -22.03 -8.67
N VAL A 252 -10.18 -22.99 -9.46
CA VAL A 252 -9.82 -24.32 -8.97
C VAL A 252 -8.32 -24.38 -8.74
N GLN A 253 -7.90 -24.39 -7.47
CA GLN A 253 -6.51 -24.63 -7.09
C GLN A 253 -6.36 -26.07 -6.59
N ILE A 254 -5.64 -26.90 -7.34
CA ILE A 254 -5.33 -28.29 -6.96
C ILE A 254 -3.90 -28.33 -6.45
N ARG A 255 -3.72 -28.79 -5.22
CA ARG A 255 -2.39 -29.12 -4.68
C ARG A 255 -2.33 -30.62 -4.43
N VAL A 256 -1.40 -31.30 -5.09
CA VAL A 256 -1.10 -32.71 -4.86
C VAL A 256 0.10 -32.80 -3.93
N GLU A 257 -0.09 -33.31 -2.73
CA GLU A 257 0.98 -33.56 -1.76
C GLU A 257 1.27 -35.07 -1.72
N LYS A 258 2.54 -35.48 -1.82
CA LYS A 258 2.92 -36.89 -1.63
C LYS A 258 2.95 -37.18 -0.14
N GLU A 259 2.32 -38.28 0.30
CA GLU A 259 2.52 -38.80 1.65
C GLU A 259 4.01 -39.04 1.87
N LYS A 260 4.54 -38.52 2.99
CA LYS A 260 5.88 -38.88 3.45
C LYS A 260 5.82 -40.34 3.88
N ALA A 261 6.60 -41.18 3.21
CA ALA A 261 6.85 -42.56 3.62
C ALA A 261 7.44 -42.62 5.04
#